data_AF-N1ZZM3-F1
#
_entry.id   AF-N1ZZM3-F1
#
_cell.length_a   1.000
_cell.length_b   1.000
_cell.length_c   1.000
_cell.angle_alpha   90.00
_cell.angle_beta   90.00
_cell.angle_gamma   90.00
#
_symmetry.space_group_name_H-M   'P 1'
#
loop_
_entity.id
_entity.type
_entity.pdbx_description
1 polymer ?
#
loop_
_entity_poly.entity_id
_entity_poly.type
_entity_poly.pdbx_seq_one_letter_code
_entity_poly.pdbx_strand_id
1 'polypeptide(L)'
;MKIIIFKNNKRSGDIMKDVKDFEEKLIKRNVIKLDYSLKEIDDVAYDLLNMFDIFNKKTSIPIVKIVKAFNFKTYTETLSDKLSGDIYINGDTKQKYGHNKIILVNKNEPFFHQRFVIAHELAHYLFDFLGKDKYHDSIIKFSDTYYKNQHETPEEKRANRFAASLLMPEKIFIEQYKIAKNEDCNELFVILYLSEFFQTPTDSIEKRIWEVVN
;
A
#
# COMPACT_ATOMS: atom_id res chain seq x y z
N MET A 1 2.94 31.56 19.64
CA MET A 1 3.35 30.19 19.23
C MET A 1 3.44 30.16 17.72
N LYS A 2 4.66 30.11 17.14
CA LYS A 2 4.86 30.16 15.69
C LYS A 2 4.63 28.77 15.10
N ILE A 3 3.54 28.60 14.36
CA ILE A 3 3.31 27.42 13.51
C ILE A 3 4.26 27.55 12.33
N ILE A 4 5.26 26.66 12.25
CA ILE A 4 6.10 26.53 11.06
C ILE A 4 5.27 25.77 10.03
N ILE A 5 4.76 26.46 9.03
CA ILE A 5 4.12 25.87 7.86
C ILE A 5 5.23 25.51 6.87
N PHE A 6 5.57 24.23 6.78
CA PHE A 6 6.40 23.74 5.67
C PHE A 6 5.52 23.64 4.40
N LYS A 7 5.62 24.65 3.53
CA LYS A 7 5.17 24.53 2.13
C LYS A 7 6.18 23.65 1.39
N ASN A 8 5.92 22.36 1.23
CA ASN A 8 6.84 21.48 0.51
C ASN A 8 6.39 21.25 -0.94
N ASN A 9 7.00 22.00 -1.86
CA ASN A 9 7.15 21.61 -3.27
C ASN A 9 8.45 20.79 -3.39
N LYS A 10 8.46 19.54 -2.89
CA LYS A 10 9.63 18.64 -3.08
C LYS A 10 9.85 18.42 -4.57
N ARG A 11 11.09 18.59 -5.05
CA ARG A 11 11.43 18.35 -6.46
C ARG A 11 11.45 16.84 -6.72
N SER A 12 11.23 16.42 -7.97
CA SER A 12 11.26 15.01 -8.35
C SER A 12 12.59 14.29 -8.05
N GLY A 13 13.69 15.03 -7.92
CA GLY A 13 14.98 14.46 -7.53
C GLY A 13 15.06 14.08 -6.04
N ASP A 14 14.42 14.86 -5.18
CA ASP A 14 14.47 14.66 -3.73
C ASP A 14 13.68 13.41 -3.32
N ILE A 15 12.51 13.20 -3.93
CA ILE A 15 11.68 12.01 -3.65
C ILE A 15 12.37 10.72 -4.12
N MET A 16 13.12 10.75 -5.22
CA MET A 16 13.83 9.57 -5.72
C MET A 16 14.97 9.17 -4.80
N LYS A 17 15.65 10.15 -4.19
CA LYS A 17 16.66 9.89 -3.15
C LYS A 17 16.01 9.31 -1.90
N ASP A 18 14.93 9.92 -1.41
CA ASP A 18 14.22 9.45 -0.22
C ASP A 18 13.72 7.99 -0.40
N VAL A 19 13.19 7.65 -1.59
CA VAL A 19 12.76 6.27 -1.92
C VAL A 19 13.93 5.29 -1.85
N LYS A 20 15.10 5.64 -2.42
CA LYS A 20 16.28 4.78 -2.34
C LYS A 20 16.74 4.58 -0.89
N ASP A 21 16.82 5.66 -0.12
CA ASP A 21 17.20 5.59 1.30
C ASP A 21 16.21 4.73 2.11
N PHE A 22 14.92 4.78 1.76
CA PHE A 22 13.89 3.91 2.34
C PHE A 22 14.09 2.44 1.95
N GLU A 23 14.28 2.15 0.66
CA GLU A 23 14.52 0.78 0.17
C GLU A 23 15.78 0.17 0.79
N GLU A 24 16.88 0.91 0.86
CA GLU A 24 18.13 0.43 1.46
C GLU A 24 17.97 0.06 2.95
N LYS A 25 17.21 0.85 3.71
CA LYS A 25 16.89 0.53 5.10
C LYS A 25 16.04 -0.73 5.19
N LEU A 26 15.05 -0.88 4.31
CA LEU A 26 14.15 -2.03 4.33
C LEU A 26 14.85 -3.32 3.87
N ILE A 27 15.73 -3.25 2.87
CA ILE A 27 16.58 -4.37 2.44
C ILE A 27 17.38 -4.91 3.62
N LYS A 28 18.07 -4.04 4.37
CA LYS A 28 18.83 -4.44 5.57
C LYS A 28 17.96 -5.14 6.60
N ARG A 29 16.70 -4.70 6.78
CA ARG A 29 15.74 -5.37 7.67
C ARG A 29 15.32 -6.74 7.11
N ASN A 30 14.96 -6.83 5.83
CA ASN A 30 14.50 -8.06 5.16
C ASN A 30 15.55 -9.18 5.12
N VAL A 31 16.84 -8.84 5.06
CA VAL A 31 17.93 -9.82 5.06
C VAL A 31 18.07 -10.53 6.42
N ILE A 32 17.80 -9.80 7.51
CA ILE A 32 17.99 -10.31 8.88
C ILE A 32 16.69 -10.90 9.44
N LYS A 33 15.54 -10.39 9.01
CA LYS A 33 14.23 -10.81 9.54
C LYS A 33 13.67 -12.02 8.83
N LEU A 34 13.20 -12.97 9.65
CA LEU A 34 12.35 -14.07 9.24
C LEU A 34 10.87 -13.66 9.16
N ASP A 35 10.43 -12.73 10.02
CA ASP A 35 9.04 -12.25 10.04
C ASP A 35 8.91 -10.81 10.60
N TYR A 36 7.77 -10.18 10.32
CA TYR A 36 7.40 -8.83 10.75
C TYR A 36 6.20 -8.88 11.70
N SER A 37 6.34 -8.28 12.88
CA SER A 37 5.20 -8.05 13.77
C SER A 37 4.24 -7.00 13.18
N LEU A 38 2.97 -7.01 13.61
CA LEU A 38 1.96 -6.04 13.16
C LEU A 38 2.43 -4.59 13.32
N LYS A 39 3.05 -4.27 14.46
CA LYS A 39 3.61 -2.94 14.72
C LYS A 39 4.70 -2.57 13.72
N GLU A 40 5.59 -3.49 13.38
CA GLU A 40 6.67 -3.18 12.42
C GLU A 40 6.12 -2.95 11.01
N ILE A 41 5.05 -3.66 10.63
CA ILE A 41 4.35 -3.43 9.36
C ILE A 41 3.76 -2.02 9.34
N ASP A 42 3.13 -1.60 10.44
CA ASP A 42 2.57 -0.26 10.60
C ASP A 42 3.64 0.82 10.58
N ASP A 43 4.79 0.58 11.24
CA ASP A 43 5.93 1.49 11.25
C ASP A 43 6.48 1.69 9.82
N VAL A 44 6.56 0.63 9.00
CA VAL A 44 6.98 0.75 7.59
C VAL A 44 5.97 1.56 6.77
N ALA A 45 4.67 1.36 6.96
CA ALA A 45 3.64 2.17 6.31
C ALA A 45 3.73 3.65 6.75
N TYR A 46 3.94 3.91 8.04
CA TYR A 46 4.11 5.25 8.59
C TYR A 46 5.35 5.97 8.03
N ASP A 47 6.50 5.28 7.97
CA ASP A 47 7.73 5.81 7.38
C ASP A 47 7.51 6.22 5.91
N LEU A 48 6.79 5.37 5.15
CA LEU A 48 6.41 5.67 3.77
C LEU A 48 5.52 6.92 3.68
N LEU A 49 4.49 7.03 4.52
CA LEU A 49 3.58 8.18 4.52
C LEU A 49 4.28 9.49 4.88
N ASN A 50 5.22 9.45 5.82
CA ASN A 50 6.06 10.61 6.17
C ASN A 50 6.93 11.06 5.00
N MET A 51 7.52 10.11 4.28
CA MET A 51 8.37 10.40 3.12
C MET A 51 7.64 11.22 2.05
N PHE A 52 6.36 10.90 1.81
CA PHE A 52 5.49 11.60 0.85
C PHE A 52 4.75 12.83 1.42
N ASP A 53 5.05 13.19 2.67
CA ASP A 53 4.43 14.34 3.35
C ASP A 53 2.89 14.25 3.34
N ILE A 54 2.36 13.05 3.63
CA ILE A 54 0.92 12.79 3.55
C ILE A 54 0.17 13.40 4.73
N PHE A 55 0.74 13.37 5.94
CA PHE A 55 0.05 13.84 7.14
C PHE A 55 -0.29 15.34 7.12
N ASN A 56 0.33 16.11 6.22
CA ASN A 56 0.03 17.53 6.00
C ASN A 56 -1.04 17.78 4.91
N LYS A 57 -1.56 16.73 4.27
CA LYS A 57 -2.51 16.81 3.14
C LYS A 57 -3.89 16.28 3.56
N LYS A 58 -4.95 17.05 3.24
CA LYS A 58 -6.36 16.66 3.47
C LYS A 58 -6.94 15.87 2.30
N THR A 59 -6.21 14.90 1.75
CA THR A 59 -6.64 14.13 0.57
C THR A 59 -6.45 12.64 0.83
N SER A 60 -7.23 11.80 0.15
CA SER A 60 -7.00 10.36 0.16
C SER A 60 -5.57 10.04 -0.32
N ILE A 61 -5.04 8.91 0.16
CA ILE A 61 -3.67 8.50 -0.11
C ILE A 61 -3.47 8.33 -1.62
N PRO A 62 -2.51 9.03 -2.26
CA PRO A 62 -2.33 8.97 -3.71
C PRO A 62 -1.53 7.73 -4.11
N ILE A 63 -2.09 6.54 -3.92
CA ILE A 63 -1.39 5.25 -4.03
C ILE A 63 -0.67 5.06 -5.37
N VAL A 64 -1.28 5.47 -6.49
CA VAL A 64 -0.66 5.42 -7.82
C VAL A 64 0.60 6.30 -7.90
N LYS A 65 0.60 7.48 -7.25
CA LYS A 65 1.79 8.35 -7.20
C LYS A 65 2.90 7.73 -6.35
N ILE A 66 2.51 7.06 -5.25
CA ILE A 66 3.43 6.35 -4.37
C ILE A 66 4.13 5.24 -5.15
N VAL A 67 3.40 4.28 -5.72
CA VAL A 67 4.02 3.15 -6.46
C VAL A 67 4.83 3.62 -7.68
N LYS A 68 4.41 4.71 -8.33
CA LYS A 68 5.20 5.32 -9.41
C LYS A 68 6.57 5.81 -8.94
N ALA A 69 6.68 6.33 -7.72
CA ALA A 69 7.96 6.76 -7.15
C ALA A 69 8.88 5.56 -6.84
N PHE A 70 8.32 4.37 -6.60
CA PHE A 70 9.05 3.09 -6.55
C PHE A 70 9.38 2.51 -7.94
N ASN A 71 9.19 3.33 -8.99
CA ASN A 71 9.39 2.99 -10.39
C ASN A 71 8.45 1.88 -10.88
N PHE A 72 7.23 1.77 -10.37
CA PHE A 72 6.21 0.91 -10.97
C PHE A 72 5.43 1.64 -12.06
N LYS A 73 5.01 0.88 -13.08
CA LYS A 73 3.85 1.24 -13.90
C LYS A 73 2.67 0.38 -13.48
N THR A 74 1.52 1.02 -13.32
CA THR A 74 0.26 0.35 -12.95
C THR A 74 -0.66 0.37 -14.16
N TYR A 75 -1.24 -0.78 -14.48
CA TYR A 75 -2.22 -0.92 -15.55
C TYR A 75 -3.49 -1.60 -15.03
N THR A 76 -4.63 -1.22 -15.57
CA THR A 76 -5.87 -1.97 -15.42
C THR A 76 -6.01 -2.90 -16.61
N GLU A 77 -6.30 -4.18 -16.35
CA GLU A 77 -6.51 -5.19 -17.39
C GLU A 77 -7.73 -6.06 -17.09
N THR A 78 -8.21 -6.78 -18.10
CA THR A 78 -9.25 -7.80 -17.87
C THR A 78 -8.56 -9.05 -17.36
N LEU A 79 -8.61 -9.28 -16.06
CA LEU A 79 -8.11 -10.51 -15.45
C LEU A 79 -9.27 -11.50 -15.28
N SER A 80 -8.96 -12.77 -15.01
CA SER A 80 -10.01 -13.73 -14.68
C SER A 80 -10.73 -13.31 -13.40
N ASP A 81 -12.01 -13.64 -13.26
CA ASP A 81 -12.85 -13.17 -12.14
C ASP A 81 -12.36 -13.61 -10.75
N LYS A 82 -11.44 -14.58 -10.69
CA LYS A 82 -10.82 -15.07 -9.45
C LYS A 82 -9.64 -14.20 -9.00
N LEU A 83 -9.14 -13.32 -9.86
CA LEU A 83 -7.95 -12.51 -9.64
C LEU A 83 -8.32 -11.04 -9.43
N SER A 84 -7.68 -10.43 -8.44
CA SER A 84 -7.80 -9.00 -8.16
C SER A 84 -6.60 -8.22 -8.70
N GLY A 85 -5.41 -8.81 -8.72
CA GLY A 85 -4.21 -8.17 -9.24
C GLY A 85 -3.05 -9.14 -9.47
N ASP A 86 -1.99 -8.62 -10.07
CA ASP A 86 -0.70 -9.29 -10.22
C ASP A 86 0.43 -8.26 -10.05
N ILE A 87 1.56 -8.71 -9.52
CA ILE A 87 2.84 -8.01 -9.59
C ILE A 87 3.82 -8.76 -10.48
N TYR A 88 4.56 -8.03 -11.32
CA TYR A 88 5.63 -8.59 -12.14
C TYR A 88 6.87 -7.72 -12.06
N ILE A 89 8.01 -8.34 -11.73
CA ILE A 89 9.31 -7.68 -11.66
C ILE A 89 10.38 -8.55 -12.33
N ASN A 90 11.30 -7.94 -13.08
CA ASN A 90 12.44 -8.59 -13.73
C ASN A 90 12.04 -9.64 -14.80
N GLY A 91 13.00 -10.43 -15.29
CA GLY A 91 12.79 -11.47 -16.29
C GLY A 91 12.23 -10.93 -17.61
N ASP A 92 11.17 -11.57 -18.11
CA ASP A 92 10.49 -11.19 -19.37
C ASP A 92 9.56 -9.97 -19.23
N THR A 93 9.41 -9.41 -18.01
CA THR A 93 8.43 -8.35 -17.72
C THR A 93 8.58 -7.12 -18.63
N LYS A 94 9.82 -6.66 -18.87
CA LYS A 94 10.06 -5.51 -19.75
C LYS A 94 9.78 -5.81 -21.21
N GLN A 95 10.04 -7.03 -21.67
CA GLN A 95 9.68 -7.44 -23.03
C GLN A 95 8.16 -7.45 -23.20
N LYS A 96 7.42 -7.97 -22.21
CA LYS A 96 5.96 -8.10 -22.26
C LYS A 96 5.23 -6.77 -22.10
N TYR A 97 5.68 -5.89 -21.19
CA TYR A 97 4.93 -4.70 -20.79
C TYR A 97 5.67 -3.36 -20.99
N GLY A 98 6.88 -3.40 -21.57
CA GLY A 98 7.70 -2.22 -21.82
C GLY A 98 8.29 -1.57 -20.56
N HIS A 99 8.24 -2.24 -19.40
CA HIS A 99 8.79 -1.76 -18.13
C HIS A 99 9.16 -2.92 -17.20
N ASN A 100 10.19 -2.77 -16.36
CA ASN A 100 10.73 -3.87 -15.52
C ASN A 100 9.92 -4.17 -14.24
N LYS A 101 9.03 -3.26 -13.85
CA LYS A 101 8.20 -3.34 -12.63
C LYS A 101 6.78 -2.95 -12.99
N ILE A 102 5.85 -3.90 -12.88
CA ILE A 102 4.45 -3.76 -13.28
C ILE A 102 3.55 -4.20 -12.14
N ILE A 103 2.49 -3.44 -11.91
CA ILE A 103 1.32 -3.87 -11.14
C ILE A 103 0.14 -3.91 -12.11
N LEU A 104 -0.52 -5.05 -12.21
CA LEU A 104 -1.80 -5.20 -12.90
C LEU A 104 -2.92 -5.24 -11.88
N VAL A 105 -4.03 -4.59 -12.21
CA VAL A 105 -5.23 -4.62 -11.40
C VAL A 105 -6.40 -5.01 -12.28
N ASN A 106 -7.27 -5.87 -11.78
CA ASN A 106 -8.45 -6.27 -12.52
C ASN A 106 -9.39 -5.06 -12.71
N LYS A 107 -9.62 -4.68 -13.98
CA LYS A 107 -10.44 -3.53 -14.36
C LYS A 107 -11.90 -3.65 -13.92
N ASN A 108 -12.36 -4.87 -13.69
CA ASN A 108 -13.74 -5.16 -13.29
C ASN A 108 -13.97 -4.95 -11.78
N GLU A 109 -12.91 -4.73 -11.00
CA GLU A 109 -13.03 -4.45 -9.57
C GLU A 109 -13.53 -3.02 -9.31
N PRO A 110 -14.30 -2.78 -8.23
CA PRO A 110 -14.63 -1.43 -7.80
C PRO A 110 -13.39 -0.58 -7.55
N PHE A 111 -13.47 0.71 -7.82
CA PHE A 111 -12.33 1.63 -7.72
C PHE A 111 -11.61 1.59 -6.36
N PHE A 112 -12.35 1.50 -5.25
CA PHE A 112 -11.76 1.41 -3.91
C PHE A 112 -10.99 0.09 -3.72
N HIS A 113 -11.49 -1.01 -4.28
CA HIS A 113 -10.79 -2.28 -4.23
C HIS A 113 -9.53 -2.25 -5.10
N GLN A 114 -9.58 -1.64 -6.28
CA GLN A 114 -8.38 -1.41 -7.11
C GLN A 114 -7.28 -0.65 -6.34
N ARG A 115 -7.65 0.39 -5.58
CA ARG A 115 -6.70 1.13 -4.73
C ARG A 115 -6.06 0.23 -3.67
N PHE A 116 -6.86 -0.63 -3.04
CA PHE A 116 -6.39 -1.58 -2.03
C PHE A 116 -5.42 -2.60 -2.63
N VAL A 117 -5.76 -3.18 -3.79
CA VAL A 117 -4.89 -4.10 -4.54
C VAL A 117 -3.54 -3.46 -4.84
N ILE A 118 -3.49 -2.22 -5.33
CA ILE A 118 -2.21 -1.55 -5.63
C ILE A 118 -1.34 -1.41 -4.37
N ALA A 119 -1.95 -1.10 -3.23
CA ALA A 119 -1.23 -1.01 -1.96
C ALA A 119 -0.77 -2.38 -1.46
N HIS A 120 -1.58 -3.42 -1.70
CA HIS A 120 -1.25 -4.81 -1.40
C HIS A 120 -0.05 -5.29 -2.23
N GLU A 121 -0.05 -5.08 -3.54
CA GLU A 121 1.07 -5.47 -4.42
C GLU A 121 2.36 -4.70 -4.07
N LEU A 122 2.24 -3.43 -3.66
CA LEU A 122 3.39 -2.69 -3.13
C LEU A 122 3.98 -3.40 -1.90
N ALA A 123 3.16 -4.01 -1.04
CA ALA A 123 3.65 -4.75 0.11
C ALA A 123 4.52 -5.95 -0.32
N HIS A 124 4.08 -6.73 -1.31
CA HIS A 124 4.87 -7.85 -1.83
C HIS A 124 6.22 -7.39 -2.40
N TYR A 125 6.25 -6.25 -3.09
CA TYR A 125 7.52 -5.65 -3.47
C TYR A 125 8.41 -5.35 -2.25
N LEU A 126 7.84 -4.69 -1.25
CA LEU A 126 8.58 -4.21 -0.09
C LEU A 126 9.10 -5.33 0.82
N PHE A 127 8.34 -6.41 1.00
CA PHE A 127 8.66 -7.47 1.97
C PHE A 127 9.13 -8.78 1.33
N ASP A 128 8.65 -9.10 0.13
CA ASP A 128 8.88 -10.41 -0.52
C ASP A 128 9.87 -10.35 -1.68
N PHE A 129 10.09 -9.16 -2.27
CA PHE A 129 11.08 -8.95 -3.31
C PHE A 129 12.38 -8.32 -2.76
N LEU A 130 12.28 -7.19 -2.04
CA LEU A 130 13.46 -6.45 -1.60
C LEU A 130 14.33 -7.26 -0.63
N GLY A 131 15.63 -7.34 -0.89
CA GLY A 131 16.60 -8.02 -0.03
C GLY A 131 16.55 -9.55 -0.11
N LYS A 132 15.85 -10.13 -1.10
CA LYS A 132 15.93 -11.57 -1.39
C LYS A 132 17.00 -11.83 -2.45
N ASP A 133 18.05 -12.55 -2.07
CA ASP A 133 19.22 -12.80 -2.93
C ASP A 133 18.86 -13.39 -4.31
N LYS A 134 17.83 -14.24 -4.38
CA LYS A 134 17.37 -14.84 -5.64
C LYS A 134 16.92 -13.83 -6.70
N TYR A 135 16.57 -12.61 -6.32
CA TYR A 135 16.11 -11.58 -7.25
C TYR A 135 17.18 -10.52 -7.57
N HIS A 136 18.41 -10.69 -7.07
CA HIS A 136 19.55 -9.86 -7.48
C HIS A 136 19.91 -10.07 -8.96
N ASP A 137 19.71 -11.28 -9.49
CA ASP A 137 19.79 -11.52 -10.92
C ASP A 137 18.49 -11.05 -11.60
N SER A 138 18.60 -10.01 -12.43
CA SER A 138 17.47 -9.45 -13.18
C SER A 138 16.85 -10.40 -14.21
N ILE A 139 17.47 -11.55 -14.48
CA ILE A 139 16.89 -12.62 -15.31
C ILE A 139 15.80 -13.38 -14.54
N ILE A 140 15.91 -13.47 -13.21
CA ILE A 140 14.94 -14.17 -12.37
C ILE A 140 13.72 -13.27 -12.15
N LYS A 141 12.57 -13.75 -12.63
CA LYS A 141 11.28 -13.07 -12.49
C LYS A 141 10.73 -13.25 -11.09
N PHE A 142 10.30 -12.14 -10.48
CA PHE A 142 9.36 -12.17 -9.36
C PHE A 142 7.96 -11.94 -9.90
N SER A 143 7.03 -12.80 -9.50
CA SER A 143 5.62 -12.60 -9.72
C SER A 143 4.82 -13.14 -8.55
N ASP A 144 3.81 -12.39 -8.16
CA ASP A 144 2.80 -12.81 -7.22
C ASP A 144 1.43 -12.45 -7.79
N THR A 145 0.43 -13.27 -7.48
CA THR A 145 -0.92 -13.18 -8.03
C THR A 145 -1.88 -13.10 -6.86
N TYR A 146 -2.59 -11.98 -6.77
CA TYR A 146 -3.55 -11.76 -5.71
C TYR A 146 -4.91 -12.36 -6.07
N TYR A 147 -5.20 -13.51 -5.48
CA TYR A 147 -6.47 -14.23 -5.61
C TYR A 147 -7.49 -13.75 -4.58
N LYS A 148 -8.75 -13.59 -4.99
CA LYS A 148 -9.86 -13.17 -4.11
C LYS A 148 -10.19 -14.10 -2.93
N ASN A 149 -9.62 -15.29 -2.91
CA ASN A 149 -9.95 -16.33 -1.92
C ASN A 149 -8.72 -16.93 -1.24
N GLN A 150 -7.52 -16.39 -1.47
CA GLN A 150 -6.28 -16.88 -0.85
C GLN A 150 -5.63 -15.76 -0.06
N HIS A 151 -6.12 -15.53 1.17
CA HIS A 151 -5.66 -14.42 2.01
C HIS A 151 -5.03 -14.86 3.33
N GLU A 152 -4.81 -16.17 3.50
CA GLU A 152 -4.52 -16.76 4.81
C GLU A 152 -3.03 -17.02 5.07
N THR A 153 -2.18 -16.94 4.04
CA THR A 153 -0.74 -17.10 4.22
C THR A 153 -0.17 -15.92 5.03
N PRO A 154 0.97 -16.10 5.73
CA PRO A 154 1.63 -15.00 6.45
C PRO A 154 1.93 -13.79 5.56
N GLU A 155 2.35 -14.03 4.32
CA GLU A 155 2.67 -13.01 3.32
C GLU A 155 1.43 -12.19 2.95
N GLU A 156 0.31 -12.85 2.65
CA GLU A 156 -0.97 -12.21 2.34
C GLU A 156 -1.52 -11.42 3.52
N LYS A 157 -1.43 -11.97 4.73
CA LYS A 157 -1.83 -11.27 5.97
C LYS A 157 -0.99 -10.02 6.19
N ARG A 158 0.31 -10.10 5.97
CA ARG A 158 1.23 -8.95 6.06
C ARG A 158 0.92 -7.91 4.98
N ALA A 159 0.68 -8.33 3.74
CA ALA A 159 0.34 -7.45 2.64
C ALA A 159 -0.99 -6.72 2.88
N ASN A 160 -2.00 -7.43 3.38
CA ASN A 160 -3.28 -6.85 3.79
C ASN A 160 -3.13 -5.86 4.95
N ARG A 161 -2.33 -6.20 5.98
CA ARG A 161 -2.06 -5.27 7.10
C ARG A 161 -1.34 -4.01 6.60
N PHE A 162 -0.33 -4.16 5.75
CA PHE A 162 0.38 -3.02 5.18
C PHE A 162 -0.54 -2.14 4.33
N ALA A 163 -1.34 -2.72 3.43
CA ALA A 163 -2.29 -1.99 2.60
C ALA A 163 -3.29 -1.20 3.45
N ALA A 164 -3.84 -1.84 4.49
CA ALA A 164 -4.74 -1.18 5.44
C ALA A 164 -4.03 -0.02 6.17
N SER A 165 -2.84 -0.25 6.73
CA SER A 165 -2.11 0.79 7.46
C SER A 165 -1.61 1.95 6.59
N LEU A 166 -1.30 1.67 5.31
CA LEU A 166 -0.91 2.68 4.35
C LEU A 166 -2.11 3.54 3.91
N LEU A 167 -3.24 2.91 3.56
CA LEU A 167 -4.42 3.60 3.05
C LEU A 167 -5.28 4.24 4.14
N MET A 168 -5.24 3.67 5.35
CA MET A 168 -6.01 4.08 6.53
C MET A 168 -5.08 4.30 7.73
N PRO A 169 -4.27 5.39 7.73
CA PRO A 169 -3.28 5.63 8.78
C PRO A 169 -3.97 5.76 10.14
N GLU A 170 -3.48 5.02 11.14
CA GLU A 170 -4.16 4.81 12.43
C GLU A 170 -4.69 6.10 13.08
N LYS A 171 -3.84 7.12 13.23
CA LYS A 171 -4.22 8.39 13.86
C LYS A 171 -5.37 9.09 13.12
N ILE A 172 -5.28 9.14 11.79
CA ILE A 172 -6.31 9.76 10.93
C ILE A 172 -7.58 8.92 10.99
N PHE A 173 -7.45 7.59 10.96
CA PHE A 173 -8.58 6.67 11.04
C PHE A 173 -9.37 6.83 12.33
N ILE A 174 -8.69 6.83 13.48
CA ILE A 174 -9.32 7.01 14.80
C ILE A 174 -10.00 8.39 14.90
N GLU A 175 -9.37 9.44 14.38
CA GLU A 175 -9.97 10.79 14.34
C GLU A 175 -11.28 10.79 13.53
N GLN A 176 -11.23 10.27 12.30
CA GLN A 176 -12.41 10.22 11.43
C GLN A 176 -13.50 9.28 11.96
N TYR A 177 -13.13 8.17 12.59
CA TYR A 177 -14.07 7.26 13.24
C TYR A 177 -14.84 7.98 14.36
N LYS A 178 -14.15 8.78 15.18
CA LYS A 178 -14.79 9.58 16.24
C LYS A 178 -15.71 10.66 15.66
N ILE A 179 -15.31 11.33 14.59
CA ILE A 179 -16.16 12.32 13.90
C ILE A 179 -17.43 11.64 13.40
N ALA A 180 -17.31 10.52 12.69
CA ALA A 180 -18.46 9.78 12.17
C ALA A 180 -19.40 9.31 13.28
N LYS A 181 -18.86 8.73 14.35
CA LYS A 181 -19.65 8.26 15.50
C LYS A 181 -20.36 9.38 16.27
N ASN A 182 -19.77 10.59 16.29
CA ASN A 182 -20.41 11.75 16.92
C ASN A 182 -21.54 12.32 16.05
N GLU A 183 -21.47 12.16 14.73
CA GLU A 183 -22.51 12.59 13.80
C GLU A 183 -23.70 11.63 13.81
N ASP A 184 -23.44 10.31 13.69
CA ASP A 184 -24.45 9.27 13.79
C ASP A 184 -23.83 7.97 14.35
N CYS A 185 -24.45 7.44 15.40
CA CYS A 185 -24.01 6.19 16.03
C CYS A 185 -24.29 4.95 15.15
N ASN A 186 -25.12 5.07 14.10
CA ASN A 186 -25.44 4.01 13.16
C ASN A 186 -24.17 3.43 12.52
N GLU A 187 -23.98 2.12 12.65
CA GLU A 187 -22.77 1.44 12.18
C GLU A 187 -22.59 1.51 10.66
N LEU A 188 -23.67 1.35 9.90
CA LEU A 188 -23.62 1.44 8.44
C LEU A 188 -23.23 2.85 7.98
N PHE A 189 -23.74 3.90 8.64
CA PHE A 189 -23.32 5.27 8.38
C PHE A 189 -21.81 5.44 8.58
N VAL A 190 -21.28 4.99 9.72
CA VAL A 190 -19.86 5.11 10.05
C VAL A 190 -18.98 4.38 9.03
N ILE A 191 -19.36 3.15 8.66
CA ILE A 191 -18.62 2.35 7.68
C ILE A 191 -18.60 3.04 6.31
N LEU A 192 -19.76 3.51 5.83
CA LEU A 192 -19.85 4.18 4.52
C LEU A 192 -19.10 5.52 4.53
N TYR A 193 -19.20 6.30 5.60
CA TYR A 193 -18.44 7.55 5.76
C TYR A 193 -16.93 7.31 5.66
N LEU A 194 -16.41 6.32 6.41
CA LEU A 194 -14.99 6.01 6.43
C LEU A 194 -14.52 5.42 5.09
N SER A 195 -15.34 4.57 4.46
CA SER A 195 -15.07 3.99 3.14
C SER A 195 -14.88 5.09 2.10
N GLU A 196 -15.77 6.10 2.08
CA GLU A 196 -15.65 7.25 1.19
C GLU A 196 -14.46 8.14 1.54
N PHE A 197 -14.20 8.40 2.82
CA PHE A 197 -13.09 9.24 3.26
C PHE A 197 -11.73 8.65 2.86
N PHE A 198 -11.51 7.37 3.12
CA PHE A 198 -10.26 6.66 2.82
C PHE A 198 -10.19 6.12 1.39
N GLN A 199 -11.34 6.05 0.71
CA GLN A 199 -11.51 5.43 -0.61
C GLN A 199 -11.02 3.98 -0.61
N THR A 200 -11.48 3.22 0.39
CA THR A 200 -11.19 1.81 0.62
C THR A 200 -12.49 1.00 0.76
N PRO A 201 -12.48 -0.30 0.43
CA PRO A 201 -13.65 -1.16 0.55
C PRO A 201 -14.21 -1.24 1.98
N THR A 202 -15.52 -1.45 2.12
CA THR A 202 -16.21 -1.46 3.43
C THR A 202 -15.75 -2.60 4.34
N ASP A 203 -15.48 -3.78 3.80
CA ASP A 203 -14.89 -4.92 4.52
C ASP A 203 -13.51 -4.58 5.11
N SER A 204 -12.71 -3.80 4.38
CA SER A 204 -11.43 -3.29 4.85
C SER A 204 -11.60 -2.25 5.96
N ILE A 205 -12.65 -1.42 5.90
CA ILE A 205 -13.01 -0.49 6.98
C ILE A 205 -13.38 -1.24 8.26
N GLU A 206 -14.28 -2.23 8.17
CA GLU A 206 -14.72 -3.04 9.31
C GLU A 206 -13.53 -3.69 10.01
N LYS A 207 -12.64 -4.33 9.23
CA LYS A 207 -11.40 -4.90 9.76
C LYS A 207 -10.53 -3.83 10.42
N ARG A 208 -10.36 -2.67 9.79
CA ARG A 208 -9.54 -1.59 10.34
C ARG A 208 -10.09 -1.04 11.65
N ILE A 209 -11.41 -0.94 11.81
CA ILE A 209 -12.05 -0.59 13.10
C ILE A 209 -11.60 -1.58 14.18
N TRP A 210 -11.71 -2.88 13.92
CA TRP A 210 -11.30 -3.91 14.87
C TRP A 210 -9.82 -3.83 15.24
N GLU A 211 -8.96 -3.45 14.29
CA GLU A 211 -7.51 -3.37 14.48
C GLU A 211 -7.02 -2.20 15.34
N VAL A 212 -7.77 -1.09 15.41
CA VAL A 212 -7.25 0.17 16.00
C VAL A 212 -8.17 0.85 17.01
N VAL A 213 -9.43 0.42 17.09
CA VAL A 213 -10.42 1.00 18.01
C VAL A 213 -10.70 0.08 19.21
N ASN A 214 -10.57 -1.23 19.01
CA ASN A 214 -10.75 -2.24 20.04
C ASN A 214 -9.42 -2.61 20.71
#